data_AF-A0A2P8MDN1-F1
#
_entry.id   AF-A0A2P8MDN1-F1
#
_cell.length_a   1.000
_cell.length_b   1.000
_cell.length_c   1.000
_cell.angle_alpha   90.00
_cell.angle_beta   90.00
_cell.angle_gamma   90.00
#
_symmetry.space_group_name_H-M   'P 1'
#
loop_
_entity.id
_entity.type
_entity.pdbx_description
1 polymer ?
#
loop_
_entity_poly.entity_id
_entity_poly.type
_entity_poly.pdbx_seq_one_letter_code
_entity_poly.pdbx_strand_id
1 'polypeptide(L)'
;MLFIIKYYEPKNLYEHILFILKHLCRSKSMILNPQKLSVDFGNGITATEPIIPRRYTLTHSDITAKLFLNIGLTYAYNKMTTMRDEVLGEWVKKSQDYSYQVFLHVDGRLGPKTTAIRNKIFRRELPLALEAIRYGDKRFFNAHPYLDNAPITVFFISTNPNFNKIENWGTFSDYNIESYYRNYKNVYLLDRKVGDVTGDDIPDTVSLYGEKEAPSEIFADDITVIITDGSTGNTTTITPEFNSGYNPTIFLGDFTKNRVYDIKISIDSGGSGGYGFFYIYSFMENTFREIFNFDAYNKEYKYKVDYDDLYKVNVGAITLNKLFILDISYKGYDVLSQYYYENGKLIKPVDGDVLALGALVPIVSNELLDFYNLLAFQRIIGTYNADTLGYVQNLLSWDGKNFTPSSTFVNISGSSLISPY
;
A
#
# COMPACT_ATOMS: atom_id res chain seq x y z
N MET A 1 15.60 21.48 -15.59
CA MET A 1 15.40 21.37 -17.05
C MET A 1 14.31 20.34 -17.29
N LEU A 2 13.06 20.80 -17.39
CA LEU A 2 11.86 19.97 -17.57
C LEU A 2 11.87 19.35 -18.97
N PHE A 3 11.88 18.03 -19.08
CA PHE A 3 11.47 17.36 -20.31
C PHE A 3 9.97 17.07 -20.25
N ILE A 4 9.20 17.94 -20.90
CA ILE A 4 7.81 17.68 -21.27
C ILE A 4 7.82 16.56 -22.29
N ILE A 5 7.42 15.35 -21.90
CA ILE A 5 7.13 14.28 -22.85
C ILE A 5 5.74 14.57 -23.41
N LYS A 6 5.69 15.18 -24.60
CA LYS A 6 4.48 15.24 -25.40
C LYS A 6 4.02 13.80 -25.65
N TYR A 7 2.77 13.53 -25.28
CA TYR A 7 2.05 12.29 -25.60
C TYR A 7 2.18 11.96 -27.08
N TYR A 8 2.64 10.75 -27.37
CA TYR A 8 2.69 10.18 -28.71
C TYR A 8 1.75 8.97 -28.72
N GLU A 9 0.56 9.12 -29.30
CA GLU A 9 -0.30 7.98 -29.63
C GLU A 9 0.34 7.21 -30.80
N PRO A 10 0.67 5.92 -30.65
CA PRO A 10 1.31 5.15 -31.71
C PRO A 10 0.32 4.95 -32.86
N LYS A 11 0.68 5.45 -34.05
CA LYS A 11 -0.16 5.38 -35.26
C LYS A 11 -0.33 3.97 -35.82
N ASN A 12 0.42 2.97 -35.34
CA ASN A 12 0.20 1.57 -35.63
C ASN A 12 0.82 0.64 -34.57
N LEU A 13 0.44 -0.64 -34.63
CA LEU A 13 0.83 -1.69 -33.70
C LEU A 13 2.33 -2.07 -33.77
N TYR A 14 3.04 -1.67 -34.85
CA TYR A 14 4.50 -1.85 -34.96
C TYR A 14 5.25 -0.88 -34.04
N GLU A 15 4.79 0.36 -33.95
CA GLU A 15 5.27 1.36 -32.99
C GLU A 15 4.94 0.96 -31.54
N HIS A 16 3.79 0.31 -31.32
CA HIS A 16 3.40 -0.21 -30.00
C HIS A 16 4.27 -1.41 -29.57
N ILE A 17 4.60 -2.33 -30.49
CA ILE A 17 5.54 -3.43 -30.23
C ILE A 17 6.96 -2.91 -30.00
N LEU A 18 7.41 -1.89 -30.74
CA LEU A 18 8.69 -1.21 -30.50
C LEU A 18 8.70 -0.42 -29.17
N PHE A 19 7.56 0.13 -28.76
CA PHE A 19 7.38 0.79 -27.46
C PHE A 19 7.49 -0.23 -26.32
N ILE A 20 6.81 -1.37 -26.42
CA ILE A 20 6.90 -2.50 -25.47
C ILE A 20 8.35 -3.03 -25.42
N LEU A 21 9.00 -3.21 -26.57
CA LEU A 21 10.40 -3.65 -26.65
C LEU A 21 11.38 -2.59 -26.12
N LYS A 22 11.13 -1.28 -26.27
CA LYS A 22 11.99 -0.22 -25.73
C LYS A 22 11.84 -0.01 -24.23
N HIS A 23 10.64 -0.22 -23.67
CA HIS A 23 10.35 0.08 -22.27
C HIS A 23 10.46 -1.15 -21.35
N LEU A 24 10.21 -2.38 -21.86
CA LEU A 24 10.51 -3.61 -21.12
C LEU A 24 12.00 -4.02 -21.19
N CYS A 25 12.77 -3.53 -22.16
CA CYS A 25 14.23 -3.77 -22.21
C CYS A 25 15.05 -2.99 -21.16
N ARG A 26 14.40 -2.26 -20.24
CA ARG A 26 15.08 -1.42 -19.26
C ARG A 26 14.88 -1.80 -17.78
N SER A 27 14.11 -2.84 -17.46
CA SER A 27 14.00 -3.30 -16.07
C SER A 27 14.94 -4.47 -15.79
N LYS A 28 15.97 -4.18 -15.00
CA LYS A 28 16.94 -5.13 -14.46
C LYS A 28 16.32 -5.85 -13.26
N SER A 29 15.31 -6.70 -13.50
CA SER A 29 14.91 -7.81 -12.63
C SER A 29 13.96 -8.72 -13.41
N MET A 30 14.35 -9.99 -13.59
CA MET A 30 13.54 -11.04 -14.22
C MET A 30 12.64 -11.78 -13.21
N ILE A 31 12.56 -11.28 -11.96
CA ILE A 31 11.93 -11.95 -10.83
C ILE A 31 10.61 -11.25 -10.50
N LEU A 32 9.56 -12.03 -10.23
CA LEU A 32 8.24 -11.54 -9.83
C LEU A 32 8.30 -10.58 -8.66
N ASN A 33 7.67 -9.40 -8.79
CA ASN A 33 7.35 -8.53 -7.66
C ASN A 33 5.94 -8.89 -7.12
N PRO A 34 5.82 -9.44 -5.89
CA PRO A 34 4.54 -9.84 -5.30
C PRO A 34 3.50 -8.71 -5.18
N GLN A 35 3.93 -7.47 -4.92
CA GLN A 35 3.01 -6.33 -4.75
C GLN A 35 2.30 -5.94 -6.05
N LYS A 36 2.79 -6.40 -7.20
CA LYS A 36 2.17 -6.18 -8.51
C LYS A 36 1.25 -7.33 -8.94
N LEU A 37 1.15 -8.40 -8.15
CA LEU A 37 0.29 -9.53 -8.43
C LEU A 37 -1.02 -9.43 -7.64
N SER A 38 -2.15 -9.46 -8.34
CA SER A 38 -3.48 -9.62 -7.76
C SER A 38 -4.00 -11.02 -8.07
N VAL A 39 -4.50 -11.72 -7.06
CA VAL A 39 -5.05 -13.07 -7.18
C VAL A 39 -6.54 -13.06 -6.87
N ASP A 40 -7.33 -13.65 -7.75
CA ASP A 40 -8.78 -13.78 -7.61
C ASP A 40 -9.19 -15.26 -7.70
N PHE A 41 -10.08 -15.68 -6.80
CA PHE A 41 -10.56 -17.06 -6.72
C PHE A 41 -12.02 -17.11 -7.17
N GLY A 42 -12.29 -17.90 -8.22
CA GLY A 42 -13.63 -18.09 -8.74
C GLY A 42 -14.53 -18.91 -7.81
N ASN A 43 -15.83 -18.96 -8.15
CA ASN A 43 -16.79 -19.74 -7.38
C ASN A 43 -16.45 -21.25 -7.41
N GLY A 44 -16.53 -21.91 -6.24
CA GLY A 44 -16.32 -23.35 -6.11
C GLY A 44 -14.85 -23.77 -6.02
N ILE A 45 -13.92 -22.81 -5.91
CA ILE A 45 -12.51 -23.07 -5.62
C ILE A 45 -12.12 -22.46 -4.28
N THR A 46 -11.20 -23.11 -3.59
CA THR A 46 -10.59 -22.62 -2.35
C THR A 46 -9.09 -22.44 -2.54
N ALA A 47 -8.44 -21.87 -1.52
CA ALA A 47 -6.99 -21.70 -1.49
C ALA A 47 -6.21 -23.02 -1.54
N THR A 48 -6.85 -24.18 -1.34
CA THR A 48 -6.17 -25.49 -1.29
C THR A 48 -6.84 -26.59 -2.11
N GLU A 49 -8.11 -26.43 -2.49
CA GLU A 49 -8.91 -27.44 -3.20
C GLU A 49 -9.83 -26.81 -4.26
N PRO A 50 -10.25 -27.56 -5.29
CA PRO A 50 -9.76 -28.89 -5.66
C PRO A 50 -8.42 -28.81 -6.41
N ILE A 51 -7.69 -29.92 -6.52
CA ILE A 51 -6.56 -30.06 -7.48
C ILE A 51 -7.09 -30.14 -8.91
N ILE A 52 -8.20 -30.85 -9.12
CA ILE A 52 -8.85 -31.00 -10.43
C ILE A 52 -10.37 -30.84 -10.29
N PRO A 53 -11.01 -30.03 -11.14
CA PRO A 53 -10.38 -29.10 -12.08
C PRO A 53 -9.82 -27.87 -11.37
N ARG A 54 -8.60 -27.46 -11.71
CA ARG A 54 -8.02 -26.19 -11.26
C ARG A 54 -7.29 -25.54 -12.43
N ARG A 55 -7.81 -24.39 -12.85
CA ARG A 55 -7.37 -23.64 -14.03
C ARG A 55 -6.95 -22.24 -13.65
N TYR A 56 -5.98 -21.73 -14.38
CA TYR A 56 -5.34 -20.45 -14.16
C TYR A 56 -5.47 -19.62 -15.42
N THR A 57 -5.88 -18.36 -15.27
CA THR A 57 -5.87 -17.35 -16.33
C THR A 57 -5.06 -16.18 -15.82
N LEU A 58 -3.84 -16.02 -16.31
CA LEU A 58 -2.96 -14.92 -15.96
C LEU A 58 -3.00 -13.86 -17.07
N THR A 59 -3.39 -12.64 -16.72
CA THR A 59 -3.38 -11.47 -17.61
C THR A 59 -2.52 -10.36 -17.00
N HIS A 60 -2.29 -9.29 -17.78
CA HIS A 60 -1.46 -8.18 -17.33
C HIS A 60 -1.95 -6.84 -17.89
N SER A 61 -1.43 -5.76 -17.31
CA SER A 61 -1.64 -4.39 -17.79
C SER A 61 -0.34 -3.81 -18.33
N ASP A 62 -0.27 -3.52 -19.63
CA ASP A 62 0.89 -2.88 -20.27
C ASP A 62 1.22 -1.50 -19.66
N ILE A 63 0.22 -0.81 -19.10
CA ILE A 63 0.37 0.53 -18.54
C ILE A 63 0.94 0.48 -17.12
N THR A 64 0.40 -0.41 -16.28
CA THR A 64 0.72 -0.44 -14.84
C THR A 64 1.75 -1.51 -14.47
N ALA A 65 2.06 -2.41 -15.41
CA ALA A 65 2.85 -3.62 -15.18
C ALA A 65 2.29 -4.53 -14.05
N LYS A 66 0.99 -4.42 -13.74
CA LYS A 66 0.30 -5.32 -12.79
C LYS A 66 -0.07 -6.63 -13.47
N LEU A 67 0.04 -7.72 -12.72
CA LEU A 67 -0.36 -9.07 -13.08
C LEU A 67 -1.67 -9.43 -12.37
N PHE A 68 -2.57 -10.10 -13.07
CA PHE A 68 -3.87 -10.53 -12.54
C PHE A 68 -4.03 -12.03 -12.77
N LEU A 69 -4.00 -12.81 -11.69
CA LEU A 69 -4.13 -14.26 -11.70
C LEU A 69 -5.55 -14.64 -11.26
N ASN A 70 -6.34 -15.19 -12.18
CA ASN A 70 -7.65 -15.77 -11.87
C ASN A 70 -7.50 -17.30 -11.75
N ILE A 71 -7.96 -17.86 -10.63
CA ILE A 71 -7.92 -19.29 -10.34
C ILE A 71 -9.35 -19.80 -10.23
N GLY A 72 -9.72 -20.82 -11.01
CA GLY A 72 -11.10 -21.33 -11.04
C GLY A 72 -11.25 -22.73 -11.62
N LEU A 73 -12.48 -23.25 -11.60
CA LEU A 73 -12.83 -24.53 -12.23
C LEU A 73 -12.85 -24.43 -13.77
N THR A 74 -13.02 -23.22 -14.30
CA THR A 74 -13.00 -22.86 -15.73
C THR A 74 -12.06 -21.68 -15.96
N TYR A 75 -11.57 -21.49 -17.19
CA TYR A 75 -10.82 -20.28 -17.53
C TYR A 75 -11.69 -19.03 -17.43
N ALA A 76 -11.09 -17.89 -17.08
CA ALA A 76 -11.77 -16.61 -16.99
C ALA A 76 -11.95 -15.99 -18.39
N TYR A 77 -12.80 -16.60 -19.22
CA TYR A 77 -13.01 -16.19 -20.62
C TYR A 77 -13.46 -14.73 -20.77
N ASN A 78 -14.19 -14.20 -19.78
CA ASN A 78 -14.61 -12.79 -19.74
C ASN A 78 -13.45 -11.81 -19.52
N LYS A 79 -12.27 -12.28 -19.10
CA LYS A 79 -11.06 -11.48 -18.91
C LYS A 79 -10.07 -11.61 -20.06
N MET A 80 -10.33 -12.52 -21.00
CA MET A 80 -9.47 -12.71 -22.18
C MET A 80 -9.69 -11.57 -23.18
N THR A 81 -8.59 -11.09 -23.75
CA THR A 81 -8.65 -10.03 -24.75
C THR A 81 -8.57 -10.61 -26.16
N THR A 82 -8.89 -9.80 -27.17
CA THR A 82 -8.66 -10.20 -28.56
C THR A 82 -7.18 -10.34 -28.93
N MET A 83 -6.27 -9.86 -28.07
CA MET A 83 -4.82 -9.93 -28.28
C MET A 83 -4.24 -11.28 -27.89
N ARG A 84 -4.97 -12.11 -27.14
CA ARG A 84 -4.58 -13.47 -26.73
C ARG A 84 -3.20 -13.49 -26.06
N ASP A 85 -2.95 -12.52 -25.20
CA ASP A 85 -1.70 -12.29 -24.46
C ASP A 85 -1.73 -12.93 -23.07
N GLU A 86 -2.83 -13.60 -22.70
CA GLU A 86 -2.94 -14.35 -21.47
C GLU A 86 -2.11 -15.64 -21.45
N VAL A 87 -1.68 -16.04 -20.26
CA VAL A 87 -1.13 -17.37 -19.99
C VAL A 87 -2.22 -18.21 -19.35
N LEU A 88 -2.62 -19.28 -20.04
CA LEU A 88 -3.60 -20.24 -19.54
C LEU A 88 -2.86 -21.45 -19.00
N GLY A 89 -3.26 -21.95 -17.83
CA GLY A 89 -2.79 -23.26 -17.40
C GLY A 89 -3.80 -24.06 -16.62
N GLU A 90 -3.60 -25.37 -16.59
CA GLU A 90 -4.48 -26.29 -15.89
C GLU A 90 -3.73 -27.50 -15.33
N TRP A 91 -4.21 -27.96 -14.19
CA TRP A 91 -3.80 -29.25 -13.63
C TRP A 91 -4.55 -30.38 -14.33
N VAL A 92 -3.78 -31.37 -14.81
CA VAL A 92 -4.32 -32.62 -15.32
C VAL A 92 -3.72 -33.80 -14.56
N LYS A 93 -4.52 -34.86 -14.39
CA LYS A 93 -4.08 -36.13 -13.81
C LYS A 93 -4.00 -37.18 -14.91
N LYS A 94 -2.84 -37.80 -15.06
CA LYS A 94 -2.62 -38.94 -15.96
C LYS A 94 -2.27 -40.14 -15.10
N SER A 95 -3.17 -41.12 -15.03
CA SER A 95 -3.03 -42.29 -14.15
C SER A 95 -2.87 -41.87 -12.67
N GLN A 96 -1.69 -42.11 -12.06
CA GLN A 96 -1.39 -41.74 -10.67
C GLN A 96 -0.66 -40.41 -10.54
N ASP A 97 -0.16 -39.82 -11.64
CA ASP A 97 0.68 -38.63 -11.61
C ASP A 97 -0.07 -37.38 -12.08
N TYR A 98 0.34 -36.23 -11.55
CA TYR A 98 -0.13 -34.92 -11.99
C TYR A 98 0.85 -34.28 -12.95
N SER A 99 0.34 -33.51 -13.91
CA SER A 99 1.14 -32.63 -14.77
C SER A 99 0.44 -31.30 -14.94
N TYR A 100 1.20 -30.23 -15.05
CA TYR A 100 0.66 -28.91 -15.33
C TYR A 100 0.77 -28.61 -16.83
N GLN A 101 -0.32 -28.17 -17.43
CA GLN A 101 -0.35 -27.79 -18.85
C GLN A 101 -0.49 -26.29 -18.98
N VAL A 102 0.28 -25.69 -19.88
CA VAL A 102 0.21 -24.27 -20.21
C VAL A 102 -0.12 -24.11 -21.68
N PHE A 103 -1.06 -23.22 -22.01
CA PHE A 103 -1.47 -22.95 -23.38
C PHE A 103 -1.17 -21.51 -23.74
N LEU A 104 -0.34 -21.31 -24.78
CA LEU A 104 0.09 -20.01 -25.26
C LEU A 104 -0.31 -19.85 -26.73
N HIS A 105 -1.16 -18.86 -27.02
CA HIS A 105 -1.58 -18.57 -28.38
C HIS A 105 -0.58 -17.62 -29.06
N VAL A 106 0.33 -18.20 -29.85
CA VAL A 106 1.38 -17.43 -30.54
C VAL A 106 0.91 -16.87 -31.88
N ASP A 107 -0.20 -17.35 -32.41
CA ASP A 107 -0.89 -16.75 -33.56
C ASP A 107 -1.53 -15.42 -33.17
N GLY A 108 -1.01 -14.34 -33.75
CA GLY A 108 -1.59 -13.01 -33.62
C GLY A 108 -2.56 -12.68 -34.76
N ARG A 109 -3.43 -11.69 -34.56
CA ARG A 109 -4.34 -11.14 -35.58
C ARG A 109 -3.65 -10.48 -36.79
N LEU A 110 -2.33 -10.32 -36.75
CA LEU A 110 -1.53 -9.58 -37.75
C LEU A 110 -0.82 -10.50 -38.76
N GLY A 111 -1.12 -11.80 -38.74
CA GLY A 111 -0.58 -12.77 -39.69
C GLY A 111 0.85 -13.24 -39.38
N PRO A 112 1.39 -14.13 -40.25
CA PRO A 112 2.53 -15.00 -39.95
C PRO A 112 3.86 -14.28 -39.65
N LYS A 113 4.01 -13.01 -40.06
CA LYS A 113 5.22 -12.22 -39.80
C LYS A 113 5.38 -11.83 -38.31
N THR A 114 4.29 -11.86 -37.54
CA THR A 114 4.31 -11.46 -36.12
C THR A 114 4.39 -12.64 -35.15
N THR A 115 4.08 -13.86 -35.62
CA THR A 115 4.16 -15.11 -34.83
C THR A 115 5.56 -15.34 -34.25
N ALA A 116 6.61 -15.05 -35.03
CA ALA A 116 8.00 -15.18 -34.55
C ALA A 116 8.32 -14.24 -33.37
N ILE A 117 7.83 -13.00 -33.43
CA ILE A 117 8.02 -11.99 -32.38
C ILE A 117 7.23 -12.38 -31.13
N ARG A 118 5.95 -12.76 -31.29
CA ARG A 118 5.10 -13.23 -30.18
C ARG A 118 5.68 -14.46 -29.49
N ASN A 119 6.12 -15.45 -30.27
CA ASN A 119 6.81 -16.63 -29.74
C ASN A 119 8.06 -16.25 -28.93
N LYS A 120 8.86 -15.28 -29.39
CA LYS A 120 10.02 -14.79 -28.65
C LYS A 120 9.64 -14.10 -27.33
N ILE A 121 8.57 -13.28 -27.34
CA ILE A 121 8.08 -12.59 -26.15
C ILE A 121 7.57 -13.61 -25.13
N PHE A 122 6.68 -14.52 -25.53
CA PHE A 122 6.16 -15.55 -24.63
C PHE A 122 7.28 -16.36 -23.98
N ARG A 123 8.29 -16.79 -24.75
CA ARG A 123 9.43 -17.53 -24.18
C ARG A 123 10.23 -16.73 -23.17
N ARG A 124 10.34 -15.41 -23.36
CA ARG A 124 11.05 -14.52 -22.44
C ARG A 124 10.26 -14.28 -21.16
N GLU A 125 8.95 -14.12 -21.25
CA GLU A 125 8.08 -13.75 -20.12
C GLU A 125 7.49 -14.94 -19.37
N LEU A 126 7.53 -16.14 -19.96
CA LEU A 126 6.93 -17.33 -19.36
C LEU A 126 7.48 -17.67 -17.95
N PRO A 127 8.79 -17.53 -17.66
CA PRO A 127 9.29 -17.72 -16.30
C PRO A 127 8.56 -16.85 -15.26
N LEU A 128 8.40 -15.54 -15.53
CA LEU A 128 7.67 -14.61 -14.66
C LEU A 128 6.20 -15.03 -14.47
N ALA A 129 5.56 -15.54 -15.52
CA ALA A 129 4.19 -16.04 -15.44
C ALA A 129 4.07 -17.31 -14.57
N LEU A 130 5.04 -18.22 -14.66
CA LEU A 130 5.10 -19.43 -13.85
C LEU A 130 5.41 -19.11 -12.38
N GLU A 131 6.31 -18.15 -12.11
CA GLU A 131 6.55 -17.60 -10.78
C GLU A 131 5.26 -16.99 -10.20
N ALA A 132 4.53 -16.20 -10.99
CA ALA A 132 3.26 -15.57 -10.59
C ALA A 132 2.19 -16.61 -10.22
N ILE A 133 2.06 -17.68 -11.01
CA ILE A 133 1.11 -18.78 -10.74
C ILE A 133 1.51 -19.50 -9.46
N ARG A 134 2.79 -19.85 -9.32
CA ARG A 134 3.31 -20.58 -8.15
C ARG A 134 3.21 -19.78 -6.86
N TYR A 135 3.57 -18.50 -6.90
CA TYR A 135 3.50 -17.61 -5.75
C TYR A 135 2.05 -17.24 -5.41
N GLY A 136 1.26 -16.90 -6.42
CA GLY A 136 -0.15 -16.51 -6.25
C GLY A 136 -1.01 -17.62 -5.66
N ASP A 137 -0.67 -18.88 -5.95
CA ASP A 137 -1.34 -20.06 -5.43
C ASP A 137 -0.55 -20.79 -4.33
N LYS A 138 0.34 -20.09 -3.62
CA LYS A 138 1.26 -20.71 -2.65
C LYS A 138 0.59 -21.59 -1.58
N ARG A 139 -0.62 -21.25 -1.14
CA ARG A 139 -1.37 -22.06 -0.15
C ARG A 139 -1.72 -23.44 -0.70
N PHE A 140 -2.07 -23.52 -1.99
CA PHE A 140 -2.36 -24.76 -2.68
C PHE A 140 -1.12 -25.64 -2.80
N PHE A 141 0.02 -25.07 -3.22
CA PHE A 141 1.28 -25.81 -3.30
C PHE A 141 1.78 -26.25 -1.93
N ASN A 142 1.57 -25.46 -0.87
CA ASN A 142 1.91 -25.85 0.50
C ASN A 142 1.03 -27.01 1.01
N ALA A 143 -0.24 -27.06 0.59
CA ALA A 143 -1.14 -28.18 0.91
C ALA A 143 -0.84 -29.45 0.09
N HIS A 144 -0.30 -29.27 -1.13
CA HIS A 144 0.04 -30.36 -2.05
C HIS A 144 1.49 -30.29 -2.56
N PRO A 145 2.52 -30.45 -1.68
CA PRO A 145 3.92 -30.19 -2.05
C PRO A 145 4.47 -31.07 -3.18
N TYR A 146 3.89 -32.25 -3.40
CA TYR A 146 4.29 -33.13 -4.50
C TYR A 146 4.02 -32.52 -5.89
N LEU A 147 3.11 -31.54 -5.97
CA LEU A 147 2.83 -30.80 -7.21
C LEU A 147 3.98 -29.87 -7.62
N ASP A 148 4.87 -29.49 -6.71
CA ASP A 148 6.04 -28.66 -7.06
C ASP A 148 7.01 -29.39 -7.99
N ASN A 149 7.02 -30.71 -7.95
CA ASN A 149 7.87 -31.56 -8.80
C ASN A 149 7.12 -32.10 -10.03
N ALA A 150 5.86 -31.71 -10.22
CA ALA A 150 5.09 -32.13 -11.38
C ALA A 150 5.62 -31.44 -12.65
N PRO A 151 5.74 -32.16 -13.78
CA PRO A 151 6.26 -31.58 -15.01
C PRO A 151 5.30 -30.55 -15.60
N ILE A 152 5.87 -29.43 -16.05
CA ILE A 152 5.17 -28.37 -16.78
C ILE A 152 5.33 -28.62 -18.28
N THR A 153 4.20 -28.83 -18.97
CA THR A 153 4.14 -28.99 -20.43
C THR A 153 3.52 -27.76 -21.06
N VAL A 154 4.24 -27.08 -21.95
CA VAL A 154 3.81 -25.84 -22.60
C VAL A 154 3.45 -26.12 -24.06
N PHE A 155 2.24 -25.75 -24.43
CA PHE A 155 1.69 -25.82 -25.77
C PHE A 155 1.74 -24.43 -26.41
N PHE A 156 2.69 -24.23 -27.32
CA PHE A 156 2.73 -23.06 -28.20
C PHE A 156 1.78 -23.32 -29.37
N ILE A 157 0.56 -22.79 -29.29
CA ILE A 157 -0.52 -23.05 -30.24
C ILE A 157 -0.39 -22.11 -31.45
N SER A 158 -0.21 -22.70 -32.63
CA SER A 158 0.00 -21.99 -33.89
C SER A 158 -0.54 -22.77 -35.08
N THR A 159 -1.11 -22.07 -36.06
CA THR A 159 -1.47 -22.54 -37.40
C THR A 159 -0.23 -22.73 -38.27
N ASN A 160 0.87 -22.02 -37.97
CA ASN A 160 2.17 -22.25 -38.58
C ASN A 160 2.89 -23.43 -37.89
N PRO A 161 3.20 -24.53 -38.61
CA PRO A 161 3.86 -25.71 -38.03
C PRO A 161 5.23 -25.44 -37.40
N ASN A 162 5.95 -24.40 -37.82
CA ASN A 162 7.25 -24.06 -37.25
C ASN A 162 7.16 -23.56 -35.80
N PHE A 163 6.01 -22.98 -35.42
CA PHE A 163 5.76 -22.44 -34.09
C PHE A 163 4.74 -23.25 -33.28
N ASN A 164 4.10 -24.25 -33.90
CA ASN A 164 3.22 -25.19 -33.20
C ASN A 164 4.08 -26.22 -32.46
N LYS A 165 4.41 -25.97 -31.19
CA LYS A 165 5.39 -26.74 -30.41
C LYS A 165 4.83 -27.15 -29.07
N ILE A 166 5.28 -28.31 -28.60
CA ILE A 166 5.02 -28.82 -27.25
C ILE A 166 6.38 -28.97 -26.59
N GLU A 167 6.56 -28.36 -25.43
CA GLU A 167 7.84 -28.30 -24.74
C GLU A 167 7.70 -28.61 -23.25
N ASN A 168 8.73 -29.22 -22.67
CA ASN A 168 8.86 -29.36 -21.22
C ASN A 168 9.59 -28.14 -20.67
N TRP A 169 9.04 -27.52 -19.63
CA TRP A 169 9.56 -26.30 -19.01
C TRP A 169 9.93 -26.51 -17.54
N GLY A 170 10.37 -27.72 -17.19
CA GLY A 170 10.77 -28.08 -15.83
C GLY A 170 9.56 -28.33 -14.94
N THR A 171 9.65 -27.88 -13.69
CA THR A 171 8.66 -28.08 -12.63
C THR A 171 8.43 -26.76 -11.89
N PHE A 172 7.38 -26.66 -11.07
CA PHE A 172 7.15 -25.43 -10.29
C PHE A 172 8.23 -25.15 -9.24
N SER A 173 9.00 -26.16 -8.83
CA SER A 173 10.18 -25.96 -7.99
C SER A 173 11.22 -25.03 -8.62
N ASP A 174 11.36 -25.04 -9.95
CA ASP A 174 12.28 -24.17 -10.70
C ASP A 174 11.83 -22.69 -10.67
N TYR A 175 10.56 -22.44 -10.36
CA TYR A 175 9.93 -21.10 -10.31
C TYR A 175 9.52 -20.70 -8.89
N ASN A 176 10.06 -21.38 -7.87
CA ASN A 176 9.78 -21.07 -6.47
C ASN A 176 10.65 -19.91 -5.97
N ILE A 177 10.11 -18.70 -6.07
CA ILE A 177 10.75 -17.48 -5.59
C ILE A 177 10.74 -17.34 -4.06
N GLU A 178 10.07 -18.22 -3.29
CA GLU A 178 10.08 -18.09 -1.82
C GLU A 178 11.48 -18.27 -1.25
N SER A 179 12.33 -19.12 -1.83
CA SER A 179 13.72 -19.26 -1.38
C SER A 179 14.56 -18.01 -1.69
N TYR A 180 14.27 -17.36 -2.82
CA TYR A 180 14.83 -16.05 -3.16
C TYR A 180 14.39 -15.01 -2.12
N TYR A 181 13.10 -14.87 -1.82
CA TYR A 181 12.63 -13.92 -0.80
C TYR A 181 12.99 -14.31 0.65
N ARG A 182 13.15 -15.61 0.97
CA ARG A 182 13.59 -16.08 2.31
C ARG A 182 15.06 -15.75 2.55
N ASN A 183 15.92 -15.87 1.54
CA ASN A 183 17.33 -15.47 1.63
C ASN A 183 17.53 -13.95 1.48
N TYR A 184 16.49 -13.21 1.11
CA TYR A 184 16.45 -11.75 0.99
C TYR A 184 15.47 -11.08 1.97
N LYS A 185 15.10 -11.73 3.09
CA LYS A 185 14.49 -11.03 4.24
C LYS A 185 15.57 -10.17 4.88
N ASN A 186 15.87 -9.04 4.24
CA ASN A 186 16.71 -8.03 4.82
C ASN A 186 15.87 -7.28 5.86
N VAL A 187 15.74 -7.89 7.03
CA VAL A 187 15.15 -7.25 8.20
C VAL A 187 16.18 -6.28 8.74
N TYR A 188 15.86 -4.99 8.72
CA TYR A 188 16.72 -3.93 9.22
C TYR A 188 16.18 -3.40 10.53
N LEU A 189 17.09 -3.04 11.44
CA LEU A 189 16.76 -2.18 12.57
C LEU A 189 16.44 -0.78 12.04
N LEU A 190 15.24 -0.29 12.32
CA LEU A 190 14.73 0.98 11.83
C LEU A 190 14.88 2.10 12.86
N ASP A 191 14.56 1.81 14.13
CA ASP A 191 14.82 2.69 15.28
C ASP A 191 14.97 1.84 16.54
N ARG A 192 15.64 2.40 17.56
CA ARG A 192 15.82 1.77 18.87
C ARG A 192 15.81 2.83 19.95
N LYS A 193 15.09 2.58 21.03
CA LYS A 193 15.10 3.38 22.26
C LYS A 193 15.33 2.49 23.47
N VAL A 194 15.83 3.12 24.54
CA VAL A 194 16.08 2.49 25.83
C VAL A 194 15.37 3.34 26.88
N GLY A 195 14.62 2.70 27.76
CA GLY A 195 13.84 3.35 28.81
C GLY A 195 12.97 2.33 29.53
N ASP A 196 12.61 2.62 30.77
CA ASP A 196 11.72 1.75 31.57
C ASP A 196 10.29 1.83 31.04
N VAL A 197 9.82 0.74 30.40
CA VAL A 197 8.45 0.60 29.88
C VAL A 197 7.66 -0.44 30.66
N THR A 198 8.31 -1.21 31.54
CA THR A 198 7.69 -2.24 32.38
C THR A 198 7.34 -1.72 33.78
N GLY A 199 7.97 -0.64 34.23
CA GLY A 199 7.74 0.03 35.52
C GLY A 199 8.52 -0.58 36.69
N ASP A 200 9.63 -1.27 36.42
CA ASP A 200 10.48 -1.91 37.44
C ASP A 200 11.75 -1.12 37.78
N ASP A 201 11.85 0.13 37.31
CA ASP A 201 13.02 1.02 37.39
C ASP A 201 14.28 0.49 36.67
N ILE A 202 14.16 -0.56 35.85
CA ILE A 202 15.24 -1.11 35.03
C ILE A 202 14.99 -0.74 33.55
N PRO A 203 15.96 -0.11 32.85
CA PRO A 203 15.74 0.27 31.46
C PRO A 203 15.56 -0.93 30.52
N ASP A 204 14.45 -0.92 29.78
CA ASP A 204 14.14 -1.88 28.73
C ASP A 204 14.66 -1.42 27.36
N THR A 205 14.69 -2.32 26.38
CA THR A 205 14.97 -1.97 24.98
C THR A 205 13.72 -2.11 24.12
N VAL A 206 13.35 -1.05 23.39
CA VAL A 206 12.31 -1.09 22.37
C VAL A 206 12.94 -0.88 21.00
N SER A 207 12.75 -1.82 20.09
CA SER A 207 13.32 -1.79 18.73
C SER A 207 12.22 -1.91 17.68
N LEU A 208 12.34 -1.14 16.60
CA LEU A 208 11.56 -1.32 15.38
C LEU A 208 12.40 -2.06 14.36
N TYR A 209 11.85 -3.15 13.84
CA TYR A 209 12.41 -3.87 12.72
C TYR A 209 11.46 -3.81 11.54
N GLY A 210 11.98 -3.88 10.32
CA GLY A 210 11.16 -4.07 9.14
C GLY A 210 11.98 -4.45 7.92
N GLU A 211 11.29 -4.93 6.91
CA GLU A 211 11.84 -5.43 5.67
C GLU A 211 12.07 -4.29 4.68
N LYS A 212 13.27 -4.21 4.09
CA LYS A 212 13.58 -3.24 3.05
C LYS A 212 14.21 -3.93 1.85
N GLU A 213 13.95 -3.43 0.65
CA GLU A 213 14.56 -3.98 -0.57
C GLU A 213 16.10 -3.82 -0.56
N ALA A 214 16.60 -2.73 0.04
CA ALA A 214 18.03 -2.47 0.23
C ALA A 214 18.28 -1.60 1.48
N PRO A 215 19.52 -1.56 2.03
CA PRO A 215 19.82 -0.74 3.21
C PRO A 215 19.54 0.75 3.02
N SER A 216 19.72 1.26 1.79
CA SER A 216 19.53 2.66 1.42
C SER A 216 18.08 3.06 1.19
N GLU A 217 17.16 2.11 1.07
CA GLU A 217 15.74 2.42 0.89
C GLU A 217 15.19 3.13 2.13
N ILE A 218 14.13 3.92 1.98
CA ILE A 218 13.48 4.61 3.11
C ILE A 218 12.10 4.05 3.43
N PHE A 219 11.55 3.24 2.53
CA PHE A 219 10.34 2.47 2.76
C PHE A 219 10.70 1.16 3.47
N ALA A 220 9.91 0.80 4.48
CA ALA A 220 9.98 -0.49 5.15
C ALA A 220 8.59 -1.15 5.16
N ASP A 221 8.58 -2.47 4.97
CA ASP A 221 7.42 -3.34 5.06
C ASP A 221 7.53 -4.26 6.29
N ASP A 222 6.45 -4.93 6.67
CA ASP A 222 6.39 -5.86 7.83
C ASP A 222 7.04 -5.30 9.11
N ILE A 223 6.72 -4.04 9.43
CA ILE A 223 7.29 -3.35 10.58
C ILE A 223 6.78 -4.00 11.87
N THR A 224 7.71 -4.36 12.76
CA THR A 224 7.42 -5.00 14.05
C THR A 224 8.12 -4.26 15.17
N VAL A 225 7.45 -4.19 16.32
CA VAL A 225 8.01 -3.68 17.58
C VAL A 225 8.48 -4.86 18.40
N ILE A 226 9.74 -4.84 18.83
CA ILE A 226 10.29 -5.82 19.77
C ILE A 226 10.65 -5.10 21.05
N ILE A 227 10.02 -5.50 22.14
CA ILE A 227 10.33 -5.06 23.50
C ILE A 227 11.19 -6.14 24.14
N THR A 228 12.32 -5.78 24.72
CA THR A 228 13.19 -6.66 25.50
C THR A 228 13.28 -6.13 26.91
N ASP A 229 12.74 -6.89 27.85
CA ASP A 229 12.76 -6.62 29.28
C ASP A 229 14.22 -6.59 29.78
N GLY A 230 14.61 -5.48 30.40
CA GLY A 230 15.98 -5.26 30.89
C GLY A 230 16.35 -6.12 32.10
N SER A 231 15.37 -6.53 32.90
CA SER A 231 15.55 -7.34 34.11
C SER A 231 15.61 -8.83 33.80
N THR A 232 14.75 -9.32 32.90
CA THR A 232 14.62 -10.75 32.60
C THR A 232 15.25 -11.18 31.27
N GLY A 233 15.45 -10.24 30.34
CA GLY A 233 15.86 -10.52 28.96
C GLY A 233 14.76 -11.12 28.08
N ASN A 234 13.53 -11.25 28.60
CA ASN A 234 12.39 -11.75 27.83
C ASN A 234 12.02 -10.77 26.71
N THR A 235 11.59 -11.31 25.57
CA THR A 235 11.17 -10.51 24.42
C THR A 235 9.69 -10.65 24.14
N THR A 236 9.04 -9.52 23.81
CA THR A 236 7.67 -9.46 23.33
C THR A 236 7.63 -8.77 21.98
N THR A 237 6.97 -9.39 21.01
CA THR A 237 6.81 -8.84 19.65
C THR A 237 5.38 -8.36 19.45
N ILE A 238 5.23 -7.13 18.96
CA ILE A 238 3.95 -6.51 18.61
C ILE A 238 4.01 -6.12 17.13
N THR A 239 2.97 -6.47 16.38
CA THR A 239 2.82 -6.07 14.97
C THR A 239 1.68 -5.04 14.87
N PRO A 240 1.97 -3.77 14.52
CA PRO A 240 0.93 -2.79 14.22
C PRO A 240 0.02 -3.27 13.08
N GLU A 241 -1.25 -2.85 13.08
CA GLU A 241 -2.20 -3.26 12.02
C GLU A 241 -1.78 -2.75 10.63
N PHE A 242 -1.41 -1.46 10.56
CA PHE A 242 -0.76 -0.84 9.41
C PHE A 242 0.73 -0.72 9.70
N ASN A 243 1.51 -1.62 9.12
CA ASN A 243 2.92 -1.85 9.44
C ASN A 243 3.86 -1.70 8.23
N SER A 244 3.53 -0.84 7.27
CA SER A 244 4.39 -0.54 6.13
C SER A 244 4.38 0.96 5.86
N GLY A 245 5.54 1.56 5.57
CA GLY A 245 5.64 2.99 5.30
C GLY A 245 7.05 3.55 5.40
N TYR A 246 7.13 4.87 5.54
CA TYR A 246 8.38 5.62 5.56
C TYR A 246 8.70 6.14 6.98
N ASN A 247 9.98 6.37 7.25
CA ASN A 247 10.49 6.96 8.49
C ASN A 247 9.89 6.41 9.80
N PRO A 248 9.82 5.08 10.00
CA PRO A 248 9.28 4.54 11.23
C PRO A 248 10.15 4.90 12.44
N THR A 249 9.53 5.47 13.48
CA THR A 249 10.23 5.99 14.67
C THR A 249 9.53 5.61 15.98
N ILE A 250 10.34 5.50 17.05
CA ILE A 250 9.90 5.28 18.43
C ILE A 250 10.09 6.57 19.23
N PHE A 251 9.08 6.91 20.03
CA PHE A 251 9.21 7.85 21.12
C PHE A 251 8.77 7.17 22.42
N LEU A 252 9.60 7.26 23.46
CA LEU A 252 9.28 6.78 24.81
C LEU A 252 8.96 7.99 25.69
N GLY A 253 7.83 7.95 26.39
CA GLY A 253 7.45 9.00 27.33
C GLY A 253 6.19 8.62 28.10
N ASP A 254 6.03 9.19 29.30
CA ASP A 254 4.84 8.95 30.13
C ASP A 254 3.64 9.67 29.52
N PHE A 255 2.71 8.92 28.90
CA PHE A 255 1.45 9.47 28.44
C PHE A 255 0.30 9.17 29.42
N THR A 256 0.40 8.07 30.17
CA THR A 256 -0.64 7.58 31.08
C THR A 256 -0.60 8.19 32.48
N LYS A 257 0.39 9.06 32.76
CA LYS A 257 0.63 9.79 34.02
C LYS A 257 0.91 8.88 35.21
N ASN A 258 1.53 7.73 34.95
CA ASN A 258 1.89 6.74 35.97
C ASN A 258 3.41 6.65 36.20
N ARG A 259 4.21 7.53 35.57
CA ARG A 259 5.68 7.57 35.59
C ARG A 259 6.40 6.42 34.90
N VAL A 260 5.68 5.57 34.17
CA VAL A 260 6.25 4.52 33.32
C VAL A 260 6.21 5.02 31.88
N TYR A 261 7.26 4.76 31.09
CA TYR A 261 7.23 5.20 29.70
C TYR A 261 6.29 4.33 28.87
N ASP A 262 5.40 4.99 28.15
CA ASP A 262 4.58 4.40 27.11
C ASP A 262 5.32 4.53 25.76
N ILE A 263 4.99 3.64 24.83
CA ILE A 263 5.69 3.46 23.56
C ILE A 263 4.85 4.06 22.43
N LYS A 264 5.27 5.20 21.89
CA LYS A 264 4.66 5.79 20.69
C LYS A 264 5.41 5.37 19.43
N ILE A 265 4.68 4.83 18.46
CA ILE A 265 5.17 4.48 17.13
C ILE A 265 4.59 5.46 16.11
N SER A 266 5.43 5.92 15.18
CA SER A 266 5.01 6.77 14.05
C SER A 266 5.55 6.19 12.74
N ILE A 267 4.71 6.06 11.73
CA ILE A 267 5.06 5.57 10.39
C ILE A 267 4.39 6.49 9.37
N ASP A 268 5.15 7.10 8.45
CA ASP A 268 4.59 7.94 7.41
C ASP A 268 3.98 7.06 6.31
N SER A 269 2.73 7.31 5.89
CA SER A 269 2.10 6.50 4.82
C SER A 269 2.70 6.77 3.44
N GLY A 270 3.33 7.93 3.26
CA GLY A 270 3.69 8.49 1.96
C GLY A 270 2.49 9.00 1.15
N GLY A 271 2.75 9.39 -0.11
CA GLY A 271 1.75 9.94 -1.04
C GLY A 271 1.40 11.41 -0.80
N SER A 272 0.54 11.97 -1.65
CA SER A 272 0.16 13.39 -1.59
C SER A 272 -0.76 13.74 -0.41
N GLY A 273 -1.46 12.74 0.14
CA GLY A 273 -2.33 12.90 1.31
C GLY A 273 -1.58 13.28 2.58
N GLY A 274 -0.31 12.86 2.72
CA GLY A 274 0.54 13.21 3.85
C GLY A 274 -0.01 12.75 5.20
N TYR A 275 -0.69 11.60 5.25
CA TYR A 275 -1.16 11.00 6.49
C TYR A 275 -0.09 10.06 7.09
N GLY A 276 -0.25 9.72 8.36
CA GLY A 276 0.65 8.83 9.08
C GLY A 276 -0.12 7.79 9.90
N PHE A 277 0.55 6.69 10.20
CA PHE A 277 0.09 5.64 11.09
C PHE A 277 0.73 5.86 12.45
N PHE A 278 -0.11 6.04 13.47
CA PHE A 278 0.33 6.37 14.82
C PHE A 278 -0.31 5.42 15.82
N TYR A 279 0.51 4.87 16.70
CA TYR A 279 0.08 3.98 17.77
C TYR A 279 0.75 4.40 19.08
N ILE A 280 0.07 4.18 20.20
CA ILE A 280 0.69 4.27 21.52
C ILE A 280 0.32 3.03 22.31
N TYR A 281 1.33 2.38 22.86
CA TYR A 281 1.22 1.16 23.64
C TYR A 281 1.71 1.40 25.07
N SER A 282 0.99 0.88 26.04
CA SER A 282 1.49 0.71 27.39
C SER A 282 1.98 -0.74 27.55
N PHE A 283 3.10 -0.93 28.23
CA PHE A 283 3.68 -2.25 28.51
C PHE A 283 3.99 -2.45 30.00
N MET A 284 3.31 -1.68 30.85
CA MET A 284 3.45 -1.73 32.30
C MET A 284 3.21 -3.16 32.82
N GLU A 285 4.04 -3.60 33.77
CA GLU A 285 4.00 -4.93 34.37
C GLU A 285 4.00 -6.06 33.33
N ASN A 286 4.77 -5.89 32.24
CA ASN A 286 4.86 -6.83 31.11
C ASN A 286 3.51 -7.12 30.43
N THR A 287 2.52 -6.23 30.59
CA THR A 287 1.17 -6.39 30.04
C THR A 287 0.95 -5.41 28.89
N PHE A 288 0.84 -5.94 27.66
CA PHE A 288 0.56 -5.13 26.48
C PHE A 288 -0.86 -4.56 26.49
N ARG A 289 -0.96 -3.25 26.26
CA ARG A 289 -2.22 -2.55 26.01
C ARG A 289 -2.04 -1.48 24.94
N GLU A 290 -2.84 -1.54 23.88
CA GLU A 290 -2.99 -0.43 22.94
C GLU A 290 -3.85 0.68 23.58
N ILE A 291 -3.28 1.89 23.69
CA ILE A 291 -3.94 3.05 24.32
C ILE A 291 -4.23 4.19 23.33
N PHE A 292 -3.66 4.15 22.12
CA PHE A 292 -4.02 5.02 21.00
C PHE A 292 -3.83 4.31 19.66
N ASN A 293 -4.78 4.52 18.74
CA ASN A 293 -4.75 4.01 17.37
C ASN A 293 -5.27 5.08 16.40
N PHE A 294 -4.47 5.42 15.37
CA PHE A 294 -4.81 6.49 14.43
C PHE A 294 -6.10 6.21 13.63
N ASP A 295 -6.39 4.95 13.29
CA ASP A 295 -7.57 4.60 12.50
C ASP A 295 -8.84 4.73 13.34
N ALA A 296 -8.78 4.30 14.61
CA ALA A 296 -9.85 4.54 15.58
C ALA A 296 -10.09 6.05 15.77
N TYR A 297 -9.02 6.85 15.91
CA TYR A 297 -9.10 8.31 15.99
C TYR A 297 -9.77 8.93 14.75
N ASN A 298 -9.35 8.53 13.54
CA ASN A 298 -9.93 9.01 12.28
C ASN A 298 -11.41 8.59 12.10
N LYS A 299 -11.82 7.47 12.67
CA LYS A 299 -13.22 7.01 12.70
C LYS A 299 -14.05 7.81 13.70
N GLU A 300 -13.48 8.17 14.84
CA GLU A 300 -14.16 8.93 15.89
C GLU A 300 -14.35 10.40 15.52
N TYR A 301 -13.29 11.10 15.09
CA TYR A 301 -13.33 12.53 14.81
C TYR A 301 -13.67 12.81 13.35
N LYS A 302 -14.97 13.03 13.09
CA LYS A 302 -15.49 13.32 11.76
C LYS A 302 -15.69 14.82 11.53
N TYR A 303 -15.42 15.24 10.31
CA TYR A 303 -15.56 16.62 9.87
C TYR A 303 -16.44 16.72 8.63
N LYS A 304 -17.09 17.86 8.48
CA LYS A 304 -17.78 18.28 7.27
C LYS A 304 -17.22 19.63 6.84
N VAL A 305 -16.83 19.76 5.57
CA VAL A 305 -16.22 20.97 5.03
C VAL A 305 -17.09 21.47 3.89
N ASP A 306 -17.78 22.59 4.11
CA ASP A 306 -18.70 23.19 3.13
C ASP A 306 -18.24 24.61 2.80
N TYR A 307 -18.18 24.94 1.51
CA TYR A 307 -18.00 26.33 1.09
C TYR A 307 -19.30 27.09 1.32
N ASP A 308 -19.18 28.36 1.72
CA ASP A 308 -20.30 29.22 2.07
C ASP A 308 -20.10 30.63 1.51
N ASP A 309 -21.17 31.41 1.41
CA ASP A 309 -21.17 32.77 0.89
C ASP A 309 -20.10 33.63 1.57
N LEU A 310 -19.67 34.69 0.86
CA LEU A 310 -18.66 35.66 1.29
C LEU A 310 -17.27 35.05 1.48
N TYR A 311 -16.90 34.13 0.57
CA TYR A 311 -15.59 33.48 0.52
C TYR A 311 -15.25 32.76 1.82
N LYS A 312 -16.25 32.11 2.43
CA LYS A 312 -16.11 31.39 3.67
C LYS A 312 -16.07 29.88 3.44
N VAL A 313 -15.40 29.18 4.33
CA VAL A 313 -15.45 27.72 4.41
C VAL A 313 -15.78 27.31 5.82
N ASN A 314 -16.90 26.60 5.96
CA ASN A 314 -17.39 26.04 7.21
C ASN A 314 -16.72 24.67 7.43
N VAL A 315 -16.02 24.51 8.55
CA VAL A 315 -15.40 23.26 8.98
C VAL A 315 -16.12 22.81 10.26
N GLY A 316 -17.11 21.93 10.10
CA GLY A 316 -17.89 21.38 11.20
C GLY A 316 -17.22 20.13 11.78
N ALA A 317 -16.73 20.20 13.02
CA ALA A 317 -16.27 19.03 13.77
C ALA A 317 -17.47 18.36 14.45
N ILE A 318 -17.99 17.31 13.82
CA ILE A 318 -19.30 16.71 14.14
C ILE A 318 -19.28 16.14 15.56
N THR A 319 -18.28 15.33 15.87
CA THR A 319 -18.14 14.63 17.16
C THR A 319 -17.93 15.60 18.33
N LEU A 320 -17.31 16.75 18.06
CA LEU A 320 -17.01 17.78 19.07
C LEU A 320 -18.10 18.85 19.18
N ASN A 321 -19.11 18.81 18.29
CA ASN A 321 -20.14 19.84 18.16
C ASN A 321 -19.53 21.26 18.08
N LYS A 322 -18.55 21.43 17.18
CA LYS A 322 -17.88 22.72 16.93
C LYS A 322 -17.98 23.09 15.45
N LEU A 323 -18.09 24.39 15.18
CA LEU A 323 -18.03 24.96 13.84
C LEU A 323 -16.88 25.97 13.79
N PHE A 324 -16.01 25.83 12.80
CA PHE A 324 -14.96 26.79 12.49
C PHE A 324 -15.25 27.41 11.13
N ILE A 325 -15.01 28.71 10.97
CA ILE A 325 -15.25 29.43 9.71
C ILE A 325 -13.94 30.01 9.25
N LEU A 326 -13.48 29.59 8.07
CA LEU A 326 -12.26 30.07 7.44
C LEU A 326 -12.61 31.14 6.41
N ASP A 327 -11.86 32.25 6.43
CA ASP A 327 -11.89 33.22 5.34
C ASP A 327 -10.84 32.83 4.31
N ILE A 328 -11.27 32.50 3.09
CA ILE A 328 -10.37 32.11 2.00
C ILE A 328 -10.15 33.22 0.97
N SER A 329 -10.58 34.46 1.26
CA SER A 329 -10.44 35.63 0.35
C SER A 329 -8.98 35.89 -0.06
N TYR A 330 -8.03 35.50 0.80
CA TYR A 330 -6.59 35.60 0.54
C TYR A 330 -6.12 34.79 -0.68
N LYS A 331 -6.92 33.83 -1.20
CA LYS A 331 -6.60 33.06 -2.41
C LYS A 331 -6.74 33.85 -3.70
N GLY A 332 -7.40 35.02 -3.65
CA GLY A 332 -7.53 35.92 -4.79
C GLY A 332 -8.56 35.48 -5.84
N TYR A 333 -8.92 36.43 -6.70
CA TYR A 333 -10.01 36.26 -7.69
C TYR A 333 -9.77 35.13 -8.68
N ASP A 334 -8.54 34.98 -9.17
CA ASP A 334 -8.20 33.98 -10.20
C ASP A 334 -8.51 32.54 -9.73
N VAL A 335 -8.37 32.29 -8.43
CA VAL A 335 -8.66 30.98 -7.83
C VAL A 335 -10.12 30.85 -7.43
N LEU A 336 -10.74 31.93 -6.92
CA LEU A 336 -12.07 31.87 -6.29
C LEU A 336 -13.23 32.09 -7.27
N SER A 337 -12.98 32.72 -8.42
CA SER A 337 -14.01 33.03 -9.43
C SER A 337 -14.70 31.81 -10.05
N GLN A 338 -14.10 30.62 -9.91
CA GLN A 338 -14.74 29.35 -10.29
C GLN A 338 -15.80 28.87 -9.27
N TYR A 339 -15.77 29.36 -8.04
CA TYR A 339 -16.67 28.95 -6.96
C TYR A 339 -17.69 30.04 -6.59
N TYR A 340 -17.32 31.32 -6.78
CA TYR A 340 -18.11 32.47 -6.33
C TYR A 340 -18.39 33.45 -7.47
N TYR A 341 -19.57 34.06 -7.43
CA TYR A 341 -19.83 35.30 -8.15
C TYR A 341 -19.02 36.46 -7.54
N GLU A 342 -18.81 37.54 -8.30
CA GLU A 342 -18.06 38.73 -7.83
C GLU A 342 -18.62 39.33 -6.53
N ASN A 343 -19.93 39.20 -6.29
CA ASN A 343 -20.57 39.65 -5.06
C ASN A 343 -20.35 38.72 -3.84
N GLY A 344 -19.51 37.69 -3.97
CA GLY A 344 -19.20 36.73 -2.93
C GLY A 344 -20.24 35.62 -2.76
N LYS A 345 -21.30 35.58 -3.57
CA LYS A 345 -22.30 34.50 -3.50
C LYS A 345 -21.75 33.22 -4.13
N LEU A 346 -21.91 32.09 -3.44
CA LEU A 346 -21.51 30.78 -3.94
C LEU A 346 -22.35 30.39 -5.16
N ILE A 347 -21.70 29.94 -6.23
CA ILE A 347 -22.38 29.61 -7.50
C ILE A 347 -23.23 28.35 -7.35
N LYS A 348 -22.69 27.34 -6.66
CA LYS A 348 -23.34 26.06 -6.35
C LYS A 348 -22.67 25.43 -5.13
N PRO A 349 -23.29 24.47 -4.44
CA PRO A 349 -22.66 23.76 -3.33
C PRO A 349 -21.30 23.16 -3.74
N VAL A 350 -20.30 23.36 -2.88
CA VAL A 350 -18.92 22.88 -3.05
C VAL A 350 -18.43 22.36 -1.72
N ASP A 351 -17.89 21.15 -1.74
CA ASP A 351 -17.38 20.48 -0.54
C ASP A 351 -15.85 20.47 -0.57
N GLY A 352 -15.27 20.61 0.62
CA GLY A 352 -13.87 20.26 0.88
C GLY A 352 -13.79 18.96 1.67
N ASP A 353 -12.63 18.69 2.28
CA ASP A 353 -12.47 17.53 3.16
C ASP A 353 -11.44 17.78 4.28
N VAL A 354 -11.49 16.97 5.33
CA VAL A 354 -10.42 16.87 6.33
C VAL A 354 -9.77 15.51 6.19
N LEU A 355 -8.50 15.50 5.82
CA LEU A 355 -7.75 14.27 5.62
C LEU A 355 -7.51 13.51 6.94
N ALA A 356 -7.11 12.25 6.80
CA ALA A 356 -6.65 11.43 7.93
C ALA A 356 -5.50 12.09 8.69
N LEU A 357 -5.30 11.65 9.93
CA LEU A 357 -4.25 12.12 10.83
C LEU A 357 -2.88 12.17 10.12
N GLY A 358 -2.32 13.37 10.01
CA GLY A 358 -1.04 13.64 9.36
C GLY A 358 0.14 13.74 10.30
N ALA A 359 -0.10 14.18 11.53
CA ALA A 359 0.91 14.18 12.57
C ALA A 359 0.28 13.96 13.93
N LEU A 360 1.00 13.24 14.80
CA LEU A 360 0.70 13.11 16.21
C LEU A 360 1.95 13.45 17.00
N VAL A 361 1.97 14.61 17.64
CA VAL A 361 3.18 15.17 18.26
C VAL A 361 3.06 15.09 19.77
N PRO A 362 3.99 14.43 20.49
CA PRO A 362 4.08 14.54 21.94
C PRO A 362 4.42 15.98 22.34
N ILE A 363 3.65 16.56 23.25
CA ILE A 363 3.90 17.90 23.79
C ILE A 363 3.88 17.88 25.31
N VAL A 364 4.76 18.68 25.91
CA VAL A 364 4.77 18.93 27.35
C VAL A 364 4.07 20.26 27.57
N SER A 365 3.00 20.26 28.38
CA SER A 365 2.22 21.48 28.63
C SER A 365 2.82 22.38 29.70
N ASN A 366 3.76 21.89 30.50
CA ASN A 366 4.47 22.62 31.54
C ASN A 366 5.80 21.93 31.84
N GLU A 367 6.90 22.69 31.93
CA GLU A 367 8.25 22.20 32.23
C GLU A 367 8.37 21.46 33.57
N LEU A 368 7.40 21.64 34.47
CA LEU A 368 7.34 20.94 35.77
C LEU A 368 6.57 19.61 35.71
N LEU A 369 5.97 19.25 34.58
CA LEU A 369 5.21 18.02 34.41
C LEU A 369 6.02 17.01 33.62
N ASP A 370 6.20 15.82 34.20
CA ASP A 370 6.96 14.71 33.59
C ASP A 370 6.11 13.83 32.66
N PHE A 371 4.99 14.35 32.13
CA PHE A 371 4.10 13.61 31.23
C PHE A 371 3.77 14.38 29.95
N TYR A 372 3.39 13.63 28.92
CA TYR A 372 3.11 14.13 27.58
C TYR A 372 1.61 14.14 27.27
N ASN A 373 1.16 15.25 26.69
CA ASN A 373 -0.08 15.32 25.92
C ASN A 373 0.22 15.08 24.44
N LEU A 374 -0.81 14.95 23.61
CA LEU A 374 -0.65 14.75 22.17
C LEU A 374 -1.31 15.89 21.40
N LEU A 375 -0.61 16.45 20.42
CA LEU A 375 -1.18 17.36 19.45
C LEU A 375 -1.39 16.63 18.13
N ALA A 376 -2.65 16.39 17.78
CA ALA A 376 -3.07 15.69 16.58
C ALA A 376 -3.40 16.68 15.45
N PHE A 377 -2.82 16.48 14.26
CA PHE A 377 -2.96 17.38 13.11
C PHE A 377 -3.67 16.68 11.95
N GLN A 378 -4.76 17.28 11.47
CA GLN A 378 -5.45 16.85 10.25
C GLN A 378 -5.54 18.01 9.27
N ARG A 379 -5.18 17.76 8.02
CA ARG A 379 -5.15 18.80 6.99
C ARG A 379 -6.53 19.01 6.39
N ILE A 380 -6.95 20.26 6.30
CA ILE A 380 -8.20 20.69 5.66
C ILE A 380 -7.87 21.02 4.22
N ILE A 381 -8.55 20.38 3.28
CA ILE A 381 -8.38 20.59 1.85
C ILE A 381 -9.66 21.14 1.22
N GLY A 382 -9.49 21.90 0.14
CA GLY A 382 -10.57 22.33 -0.73
C GLY A 382 -10.98 21.23 -1.69
N THR A 383 -11.37 21.61 -2.90
CA THR A 383 -11.90 20.67 -3.91
C THR A 383 -10.88 19.69 -4.50
N TYR A 384 -9.59 19.89 -4.23
CA TYR A 384 -8.53 18.97 -4.63
C TYR A 384 -7.41 18.95 -3.59
N ASN A 385 -6.66 17.84 -3.52
CA ASN A 385 -5.69 17.56 -2.45
C ASN A 385 -4.60 18.65 -2.29
N ALA A 386 -4.13 19.24 -3.40
CA ALA A 386 -3.12 20.29 -3.36
C ALA A 386 -3.65 21.64 -2.81
N ASP A 387 -4.96 21.82 -2.70
CA ASP A 387 -5.59 23.03 -2.16
C ASP A 387 -5.71 22.96 -0.63
N THR A 388 -4.61 23.19 0.08
CA THR A 388 -4.67 23.24 1.55
C THR A 388 -5.35 24.53 2.01
N LEU A 389 -6.39 24.39 2.83
CA LEU A 389 -7.11 25.52 3.44
C LEU A 389 -6.61 25.80 4.86
N GLY A 390 -6.14 24.78 5.56
CA GLY A 390 -5.66 24.89 6.92
C GLY A 390 -5.47 23.53 7.58
N TYR A 391 -5.42 23.53 8.90
CA TYR A 391 -5.23 22.33 9.71
C TYR A 391 -6.14 22.36 10.93
N VAL A 392 -6.86 21.27 11.18
CA VAL A 392 -7.45 21.01 12.49
C VAL A 392 -6.34 20.51 13.41
N GLN A 393 -6.28 21.08 14.61
CA GLN A 393 -5.39 20.66 15.68
C GLN A 393 -6.18 20.29 16.92
N ASN A 394 -6.11 19.04 17.35
CA ASN A 394 -6.72 18.57 18.60
C ASN A 394 -5.62 18.33 19.63
N LEU A 395 -5.70 19.03 20.77
CA LEU A 395 -4.86 18.77 21.92
C LEU A 395 -5.51 17.69 22.79
N LEU A 396 -4.96 16.48 22.74
CA LEU A 396 -5.43 15.32 23.48
C LEU A 396 -4.68 15.15 24.80
N SER A 397 -5.43 14.86 25.86
CA SER A 397 -4.90 14.56 27.18
C SER A 397 -5.42 13.23 27.69
N TRP A 398 -4.58 12.49 28.41
CA TRP A 398 -5.00 11.27 29.09
C TRP A 398 -5.92 11.60 30.27
N ASP A 399 -7.11 10.99 30.28
CA ASP A 399 -8.13 11.16 31.33
C ASP A 399 -8.11 10.03 32.39
N GLY A 400 -7.15 9.11 32.29
CA GLY A 400 -7.06 7.89 33.10
C GLY A 400 -7.49 6.63 32.34
N LYS A 401 -8.20 6.76 31.23
CA LYS A 401 -8.67 5.64 30.42
C LYS A 401 -8.38 5.78 28.93
N ASN A 402 -8.56 6.98 28.38
CA ASN A 402 -8.43 7.29 26.96
C ASN A 402 -7.78 8.67 26.77
N PHE A 403 -7.30 8.93 25.56
CA PHE A 403 -6.97 10.28 25.13
C PHE A 403 -8.24 11.03 24.72
N THR A 404 -8.51 12.16 25.37
CA THR A 404 -9.67 13.00 25.06
C THR A 404 -9.23 14.42 24.65
N PRO A 405 -9.89 15.07 23.68
CA PRO A 405 -9.58 16.44 23.29
C PRO A 405 -9.89 17.42 24.43
N SER A 406 -8.86 18.10 24.93
CA SER A 406 -8.97 19.22 25.87
C SER A 406 -9.27 20.54 25.16
N SER A 407 -8.77 20.70 23.93
CA SER A 407 -9.03 21.86 23.07
C SER A 407 -8.83 21.51 21.60
N THR A 408 -9.51 22.27 20.74
CA THR A 408 -9.46 22.12 19.29
C THR A 408 -9.32 23.49 18.64
N PHE A 409 -8.40 23.58 17.69
CA PHE A 409 -8.12 24.79 16.93
C PHE A 409 -8.16 24.48 15.43
N VAL A 410 -8.45 25.51 14.63
CA VAL A 410 -8.19 25.47 13.20
C VAL A 410 -7.20 26.57 12.86
N ASN A 411 -6.10 26.19 12.24
CA ASN A 411 -5.02 27.09 11.87
C ASN A 411 -4.92 27.22 10.35
N ILE A 412 -4.71 28.44 9.88
CA ILE A 412 -4.52 28.77 8.46
C ILE A 412 -3.13 29.35 8.25
N SER A 413 -2.60 29.22 7.03
CA SER A 413 -1.34 29.86 6.66
C SER A 413 -1.50 31.38 6.62
N GLY A 414 -0.47 32.11 7.06
CA GLY A 414 -0.42 33.56 6.90
C GLY A 414 -0.38 33.95 5.41
N SER A 415 -1.02 35.06 5.08
CA SER A 415 -0.96 35.67 3.75
C SER A 415 0.07 36.81 3.74
N SER A 416 0.60 37.14 2.55
CA SER A 416 1.38 38.37 2.37
C SER A 416 0.55 39.58 2.79
N LEU A 417 1.20 40.61 3.33
CA LEU A 417 0.57 41.87 3.75
C LEU A 417 -0.02 42.69 2.59
N ILE A 418 0.14 42.24 1.35
CA ILE A 418 -0.37 42.91 0.16
C ILE A 418 -1.84 42.49 -0.02
N SER A 419 -2.73 43.45 0.24
CA SER A 419 -4.19 43.36 0.21
C SER A 419 -4.71 42.56 -0.99
N PRO A 420 -5.52 41.52 -0.79
CA PRO A 420 -6.43 41.05 -1.83
C PRO A 420 -7.68 41.93 -1.76
N TYR A 421 -7.75 42.90 -2.68
CA TYR A 421 -8.74 43.98 -2.81
C TYR A 421 -8.67 45.09 -1.75
#